data_AF-A0A7G2M1D0-F1
#
_entry.id   AF-A0A7G2M1D0-F1
#
_cell.length_a   1.000
_cell.length_b   1.000
_cell.length_c   1.000
_cell.angle_alpha   90.00
_cell.angle_beta   90.00
_cell.angle_gamma   90.00
#
_symmetry.space_group_name_H-M   'P 1'
#
loop_
_entity.id
_entity.type
_entity.pdbx_description
1 polymer ?
#
loop_
_entity_poly.entity_id
_entity_poly.type
_entity_poly.pdbx_seq_one_letter_code
_entity_poly.pdbx_strand_id
1 'polypeptide(L)' 'EAQGAGYLAPRASNLTEAGREQNRRVEVVVLSAE' A
#
# COMPACT_ATOMS: atom_id res chain seq x y z
N GLU A 1 -0.06 -16.60 5.07
CA GLU A 1 -0.84 -15.48 5.62
C GLU A 1 -0.65 -14.25 4.75
N ALA A 2 -1.61 -13.34 4.71
CA ALA A 2 -1.46 -12.05 4.04
C ALA A 2 -1.00 -11.00 5.06
N GLN A 3 -0.03 -10.16 4.69
CA GLN A 3 0.55 -9.15 5.58
C GLN A 3 0.21 -7.72 5.09
N GLY A 4 -0.22 -6.86 6.02
CA GLY A 4 -0.37 -5.44 5.75
C GLY A 4 0.97 -4.71 5.83
N ALA A 5 1.29 -3.87 4.85
CA ALA A 5 2.47 -3.00 4.88
C ALA A 5 2.30 -1.78 5.84
N GLY A 6 1.06 -1.44 6.21
CA GLY A 6 0.78 -0.33 7.12
C GLY A 6 1.35 1.01 6.62
N TYR A 7 1.96 1.78 7.53
CA TYR A 7 2.54 3.10 7.24
C TYR A 7 3.93 3.03 6.59
N LEU A 8 4.49 1.84 6.37
CA LEU A 8 5.87 1.66 5.94
C LEU A 8 6.09 1.99 4.45
N ALA A 9 5.02 2.04 3.64
CA ALA A 9 5.09 2.30 2.21
C ALA A 9 3.90 3.15 1.68
N PRO A 10 3.82 4.44 2.06
CA PRO A 10 2.80 5.34 1.52
C PRO A 10 3.08 5.66 0.05
N ARG A 11 2.03 5.61 -0.79
CA ARG A 11 2.08 6.04 -2.20
C ARG A 11 2.04 7.56 -2.35
N ALA A 12 1.41 8.23 -1.39
CA ALA A 12 1.28 9.69 -1.33
C ALA A 12 1.42 10.21 0.10
N SER A 13 1.67 11.51 0.25
CA SER A 13 1.71 12.15 1.57
C SER A 13 0.38 11.98 2.32
N ASN A 14 0.45 11.64 3.62
CA ASN A 14 -0.73 11.55 4.49
C ASN A 14 -1.28 12.92 4.93
N LEU A 15 -0.63 14.03 4.54
CA LEU A 15 -1.03 15.38 4.96
C LEU A 15 -2.35 15.83 4.31
N THR A 16 -2.74 15.26 3.18
CA THR A 16 -3.98 15.61 2.48
C THR A 16 -4.99 14.47 2.54
N GLU A 17 -6.27 14.80 2.39
CA GLU A 17 -7.34 13.80 2.33
C GLU A 17 -7.17 12.88 1.12
N ALA A 18 -6.94 13.47 -0.07
CA ALA A 18 -6.69 12.72 -1.30
C ALA A 18 -5.49 11.77 -1.18
N GLY A 19 -4.42 12.17 -0.47
CA GLY A 19 -3.27 11.30 -0.24
C GLY A 19 -3.59 10.13 0.69
N ARG A 20 -4.35 10.37 1.76
CA ARG A 20 -4.83 9.29 2.66
C ARG A 20 -5.76 8.33 1.93
N GLU A 21 -6.61 8.82 1.05
CA GLU A 21 -7.49 7.99 0.24
C GLU A 21 -6.71 7.06 -0.70
N GLN A 22 -5.69 7.59 -1.38
CA GLN A 22 -4.79 6.77 -2.20
C GLN A 22 -4.03 5.71 -1.39
N ASN A 23 -3.69 6.02 -0.13
CA ASN A 23 -2.95 5.09 0.72
C ASN A 23 -3.80 3.92 1.25
N ARG A 24 -5.14 4.05 1.32
CA ARG A 24 -6.06 2.98 1.75
C ARG A 24 -6.26 1.95 0.64
N ARG A 25 -5.33 0.99 0.53
CA ARG A 25 -5.32 -0.01 -0.55
C ARG A 25 -4.78 -1.36 -0.09
N VAL A 26 -5.05 -2.38 -0.90
CA VAL A 26 -4.44 -3.71 -0.81
C VAL A 26 -3.61 -3.92 -2.08
N GLU A 27 -2.38 -4.41 -1.93
CA GLU A 27 -1.50 -4.72 -3.06
C GLU A 27 -1.31 -6.23 -3.20
N VAL A 28 -1.24 -6.70 -4.45
CA VAL A 28 -0.93 -8.09 -4.80
C VAL A 28 0.41 -8.08 -5.52
N VAL A 29 1.38 -8.83 -5.00
CA VAL A 29 2.69 -9.02 -5.62
C VAL A 29 2.74 -10.43 -6.17
N VAL A 30 2.91 -10.56 -7.49
CA VAL A 30 3.07 -11.84 -8.18
C VAL A 30 4.53 -12.04 -8.49
N LEU A 31 5.10 -13.14 -8.01
CA LEU A 31 6.46 -13.55 -8.32
C LEU A 31 6.40 -14.68 -9.36
N SER A 32 7.37 -14.72 -10.27
CA SER A 32 7.53 -15.85 -11.18
C SER A 32 7.87 -17.11 -10.37
N ALA A 33 7.29 -18.24 -10.76
CA ALA A 33 7.79 -19.54 -10.33
C ALA A 33 9.13 -19.81 -11.04
N GLU A 34 10.06 -20.47 -10.34
CA GLU A 34 11.29 -20.99 -10.93
C GLU A 34 11.01 -22.09 -11.96
#